data_AF-A0A933CP25-F1
#
_entry.id   AF-A0A933CP25-F1
#
_cell.length_a   1.000
_cell.length_b   1.000
_cell.length_c   1.000
_cell.angle_alpha   90.00
_cell.angle_beta   90.00
_cell.angle_gamma   90.00
#
_symmetry.space_group_name_H-M   'P 1'
#
loop_
_entity.id
_entity.type
_entity.pdbx_description
1 polymer ?
#
loop_
_entity_poly.entity_id
_entity_poly.type
_entity_poly.pdbx_seq_one_letter_code
_entity_poly.pdbx_strand_id
1 'polypeptide(L)' 'APGIAHVTQLCIAPDRQGHVLGRYLMDASLEGLRGRGYRGVSLTVTAENESAVRLYRRLRFDVIKGFAAFARTLA' A
#
# COMPACT_ATOMS: atom_id res chain seq x y z
N ALA A 1 -12.41 -1.55 8.89
CA ALA A 1 -13.08 -0.93 10.06
C ALA A 1 -13.69 0.41 9.63
N PRO A 2 -14.76 0.88 10.29
CA PRO A 2 -15.39 2.16 9.93
C PRO A 2 -14.39 3.33 9.97
N GLY A 3 -14.39 4.14 8.91
CA GLY A 3 -13.48 5.28 8.77
C GLY A 3 -12.03 4.93 8.43
N ILE A 4 -11.74 3.67 8.05
CA ILE A 4 -10.43 3.24 7.53
C ILE A 4 -10.57 2.94 6.03
N ALA A 5 -9.82 3.65 5.20
CA ALA A 5 -9.76 3.38 3.76
C ALA A 5 -8.79 2.23 3.46
N HIS A 6 -8.94 1.61 2.29
CA HIS A 6 -8.04 0.56 1.84
C HIS A 6 -7.41 0.94 0.49
N VAL A 7 -6.07 0.90 0.41
CA VAL A 7 -5.36 1.02 -0.87
C VAL A 7 -5.28 -0.36 -1.49
N THR A 8 -5.97 -0.55 -2.62
CA THR A 8 -6.02 -1.82 -3.34
C THR A 8 -4.76 -2.06 -4.16
N GLN A 9 -4.29 -1.03 -4.87
CA GLN A 9 -3.17 -1.13 -5.79
C GLN A 9 -2.38 0.18 -5.83
N LEU A 10 -1.06 0.06 -5.89
CA LEU A 10 -0.15 1.15 -6.22
C LEU A 10 0.97 0.57 -7.06
N CYS A 11 1.11 1.09 -8.27
CA CYS A 11 2.06 0.57 -9.26
C CYS A 11 2.84 1.73 -9.86
N ILE A 12 4.14 1.50 -10.07
CA ILE A 12 5.02 2.40 -10.81
C ILE A 12 5.51 1.62 -12.03
N ALA A 13 5.43 2.26 -13.20
CA ALA A 13 5.96 1.69 -14.44
C ALA A 13 7.43 1.26 -14.23
N PRO A 14 7.86 0.09 -14.72
CA PRO A 14 9.20 -0.46 -14.42
C PRO A 14 10.36 0.51 -14.69
N ASP A 15 10.28 1.26 -15.79
CA ASP A 15 11.26 2.28 -16.21
C ASP A 15 11.27 3.55 -15.34
N ARG A 16 10.31 3.68 -14.42
CA ARG A 16 10.16 4.84 -13.52
C ARG A 16 10.34 4.48 -12.05
N GLN A 17 10.70 3.24 -11.74
CA GLN A 17 10.97 2.81 -10.37
C GLN A 17 12.28 3.43 -9.83
N GLY A 18 12.45 3.48 -8.50
CA GLY A 18 13.63 4.07 -7.88
C GLY A 18 13.63 5.60 -7.79
N HIS A 19 12.71 6.29 -8.46
CA HIS A 19 12.61 7.76 -8.49
C HIS A 19 11.60 8.35 -7.48
N VAL A 20 11.47 7.73 -6.29
CA VAL A 20 10.55 8.14 -5.19
C VAL A 20 9.06 8.33 -5.54
N LEU A 21 8.63 8.04 -6.78
CA LEU A 21 7.25 8.22 -7.24
C LEU A 21 6.22 7.48 -6.38
N GLY A 22 6.53 6.27 -5.91
CA GLY A 22 5.64 5.52 -5.02
C GLY A 22 5.36 6.25 -3.70
N ARG A 23 6.33 7.01 -3.19
CA ARG A 23 6.15 7.85 -1.99
C ARG A 23 5.22 9.02 -2.29
N TYR A 24 5.45 9.72 -3.41
CA TYR A 24 4.60 10.85 -3.81
C TYR A 24 3.15 10.43 -4.04
N LEU A 25 2.91 9.32 -4.75
CA LEU A 25 1.57 8.80 -4.98
C LEU A 25 0.86 8.43 -3.66
N MET A 26 1.59 7.82 -2.72
CA MET A 26 1.02 7.51 -1.41
C MET A 26 0.72 8.76 -0.59
N ASP A 27 1.64 9.72 -0.52
CA ASP A 27 1.42 10.95 0.24
C ASP A 27 0.18 11.71 -0.27
N ALA A 28 0.03 11.85 -1.59
CA ALA A 28 -1.14 12.46 -2.21
C ALA A 28 -2.43 11.69 -1.89
N SER A 29 -2.37 10.35 -1.90
CA SER A 29 -3.51 9.50 -1.54
C SER A 29 -3.90 9.66 -0.07
N LEU A 30 -2.93 9.65 0.84
CA LEU A 30 -3.14 9.83 2.28
C LEU A 30 -3.74 11.21 2.59
N GLU A 31 -3.24 12.26 1.93
CA GLU A 31 -3.78 13.61 2.06
C GLU A 31 -5.23 13.70 1.57
N GLY A 32 -5.53 13.15 0.39
CA GLY A 32 -6.89 13.12 -0.15
C GLY A 32 -7.87 12.35 0.74
N LEU A 33 -7.43 11.23 1.33
CA LEU A 33 -8.25 10.45 2.26
C LEU A 33 -8.47 11.19 3.58
N ARG A 34 -7.44 11.85 4.11
CA ARG A 34 -7.56 12.71 5.31
C ARG A 34 -8.58 13.84 5.08
N GLY A 35 -8.52 14.51 3.93
CA GLY A 35 -9.47 15.57 3.57
C GLY A 35 -10.93 15.09 3.46
N ARG A 36 -11.15 13.79 3.21
CA ARG A 36 -12.48 13.15 3.17
C ARG A 36 -12.95 12.61 4.53
N GLY A 37 -12.19 12.85 5.60
CA GLY A 37 -12.56 12.42 6.96
C GLY A 37 -12.20 10.98 7.31
N TYR A 38 -11.38 10.29 6.50
CA TYR A 38 -10.85 8.99 6.90
C TYR A 38 -9.80 9.16 8.01
N ARG A 39 -9.85 8.24 8.99
CA ARG A 39 -9.00 8.27 10.19
C ARG A 39 -7.78 7.35 10.09
N GLY A 40 -7.71 6.55 9.02
CA GLY A 40 -6.59 5.67 8.76
C GLY A 40 -6.70 4.98 7.43
N VAL A 41 -5.62 4.29 7.06
CA VAL A 41 -5.49 3.59 5.79
C VAL A 41 -4.88 2.22 6.04
N SER A 42 -5.41 1.20 5.38
CA SER A 42 -4.85 -0.15 5.35
C SER A 42 -4.44 -0.53 3.94
N LEU A 43 -3.52 -1.49 3.85
CA LEU A 43 -3.11 -2.14 2.62
C LEU A 43 -2.63 -3.55 2.94
N THR A 44 -2.56 -4.39 1.91
CA THR A 44 -1.94 -5.71 1.97
C THR A 44 -0.76 -5.74 1.02
N VAL A 45 0.30 -6.43 1.41
CA VAL A 45 1.51 -6.55 0.62
C VAL A 45 2.07 -7.96 0.79
N THR A 46 2.48 -8.57 -0.31
CA THR A 46 3.23 -9.83 -0.32
C THR A 46 4.57 -9.61 0.40
N ALA A 47 4.93 -10.47 1.34
CA ALA A 47 6.09 -10.27 2.20
C ALA A 47 7.40 -10.20 1.39
N GLU A 48 7.47 -10.93 0.28
CA GLU A 48 8.58 -10.99 -0.67
C GLU A 48 8.70 -9.69 -1.51
N ASN A 49 7.71 -8.81 -1.49
CA ASN A 49 7.80 -7.50 -2.13
C ASN A 49 8.56 -6.51 -1.24
N GLU A 50 9.86 -6.74 -1.07
CA GLU A 50 10.72 -5.97 -0.17
C GLU A 50 10.72 -4.46 -0.46
N SER A 51 10.62 -4.10 -1.74
CA SER A 51 10.57 -2.71 -2.18
C SER A 51 9.33 -1.99 -1.62
N ALA A 52 8.15 -2.60 -1.79
CA ALA A 52 6.90 -2.06 -1.26
C ALA A 52 6.89 -2.09 0.28
N VAL A 53 7.33 -3.19 0.90
CA VAL A 53 7.45 -3.28 2.38
C VAL A 53 8.31 -2.14 2.93
N ARG A 54 9.46 -1.85 2.31
CA ARG A 54 10.36 -0.76 2.69
C ARG A 54 9.75 0.62 2.46
N LEU A 55 8.95 0.80 1.41
CA LEU A 55 8.19 2.03 1.19
C LEU A 55 7.18 2.25 2.32
N TYR A 56 6.35 1.24 2.61
CA TYR A 56 5.29 1.35 3.61
C TYR A 56 5.83 1.54 5.04
N ARG A 57 6.93 0.85 5.41
CA ARG A 57 7.61 1.10 6.69
C ARG A 57 8.14 2.54 6.80
N ARG A 58 8.71 3.10 5.72
CA ARG A 58 9.15 4.52 5.68
C ARG A 58 7.97 5.50 5.79
N LEU A 59 6.78 5.07 5.37
CA LEU A 59 5.52 5.78 5.53
C LEU A 59 4.83 5.52 6.89
N ARG A 60 5.50 4.86 7.83
CA ARG A 60 4.97 4.55 9.17
C ARG A 60 3.73 3.64 9.15
N PHE A 61 3.59 2.79 8.14
CA PHE A 61 2.68 1.66 8.23
C PHE A 61 3.28 0.58 9.12
N ASP A 62 2.47 0.06 10.04
CA ASP A 62 2.81 -1.06 10.91
C ASP A 62 2.14 -2.35 10.41
N VAL A 63 2.81 -3.48 10.62
CA VAL A 63 2.24 -4.80 10.30
C VAL A 63 1.19 -5.14 11.35
N ILE A 64 -0.08 -5.10 10.95
CA ILE A 64 -1.20 -5.46 11.84
C ILE A 64 -1.50 -6.97 11.82
N LYS A 65 -1.23 -7.65 10.70
CA LYS A 65 -1.53 -9.08 10.51
C LYS A 65 -0.78 -9.65 9.31
N GLY A 66 -0.14 -10.80 9.50
CA GLY A 66 0.28 -11.69 8.41
C GLY A 66 -0.77 -12.76 8.14
N PHE A 67 -0.97 -13.14 6.88
CA PHE A 67 -1.90 -14.19 6.48
C PHE A 67 -1.46 -14.85 5.17
N ALA A 68 -1.85 -16.11 4.96
CA ALA A 68 -1.62 -16.81 3.70
C ALA A 68 -2.63 -16.35 2.63
N ALA A 69 -2.16 -16.17 1.41
CA ALA A 69 -2.99 -15.96 0.22
C ALA A 69 -2.93 -17.22 -0.65
N PHE A 70 -4.09 -17.71 -1.09
CA PHE A 70 -4.21 -18.90 -1.92
C PHE A 70 -4.73 -18.51 -3.30
N ALA A 71 -4.20 -19.14 -4.35
CA ALA A 71 -4.70 -19.02 -5.70
C ALA A 71 -4.78 -20.43 -6.32
N ARG A 72 -5.74 -20.63 -7.22
CA ARG A 72 -5.86 -21.85 -8.03
C ARG A 72 -6.06 -21.45 -9.47
N THR A 73 -5.23 -21.97 -10.36
CA THR A 73 -5.47 -21.90 -11.80
C THR A 73 -6.55 -22.90 -12.16
N LEU A 74 -7.57 -22.45 -12.89
CA LEU A 74 -8.52 -23.32 -13.56
C LEU A 74 -8.03 -23.49 -14.99
N ALA A 75 -7.90 -24.74 -15.42
CA ALA A 75 -7.55 -25.09 -16.79
C ALA A 75 -8.66 -24.68 -17.76
#